data_AF-A0A1I2P7Q1-F1
#
_entry.id   AF-A0A1I2P7Q1-F1
#
_cell.length_a   1.000
_cell.length_b   1.000
_cell.length_c   1.000
_cell.angle_alpha   90.00
_cell.angle_beta   90.00
_cell.angle_gamma   90.00
#
_symmetry.space_group_name_H-M   'P 1'
#
loop_
_entity.id
_entity.type
_entity.pdbx_description
1 polymer ?
#
loop_
_entity_poly.entity_id
_entity_poly.type
_entity_poly.pdbx_seq_one_letter_code
_entity_poly.pdbx_strand_id
1 'polypeptide(L)'
;MKGTSFTCLLCKYMKEETTLSALLRRHRHTFAPVLDIDLNADGVCLLDFSEKNQLLQHTDLQDTDAFNAAVGQLLQQQQATIGVGGYLEDRFIYRRSRHFDAETQSRNLHLGVDVWLAAGTAVFTPLDAMVHSFQDNDNFGDYGPTIILQHELEGVTFYTLYGHLSRASLLGLQQGQHFSKGTKIAEVGPYPENGHWPPHLHFQIIADMGNRYGDYPGVATTAERAKYAQLCPDPNLVLNCRHLPPC
;
A
#
# COMPACT_ATOMS: atom_id res chain seq x y z
N MET A 1 -20.78 -15.63 -60.88
CA MET A 1 -19.75 -15.67 -59.81
C MET A 1 -19.53 -14.25 -59.29
N LYS A 2 -20.15 -13.89 -58.16
CA LYS A 2 -19.78 -12.71 -57.38
C LYS A 2 -19.81 -13.17 -55.92
N GLY A 3 -18.63 -13.24 -55.32
CA GLY A 3 -18.40 -13.80 -53.99
C GLY A 3 -18.95 -12.90 -52.90
N THR A 4 -19.72 -13.49 -52.01
CA THR A 4 -20.15 -12.92 -50.74
C THR A 4 -18.95 -12.89 -49.80
N SER A 5 -18.49 -11.69 -49.43
CA SER A 5 -17.46 -11.50 -48.41
C SER A 5 -18.02 -11.91 -47.06
N PHE A 6 -17.68 -13.12 -46.62
CA PHE A 6 -17.79 -13.53 -45.22
C PHE A 6 -16.72 -12.78 -44.42
N THR A 7 -16.94 -11.49 -44.18
CA THR A 7 -16.18 -10.73 -43.21
C THR A 7 -16.67 -11.15 -41.83
N CYS A 8 -16.17 -12.31 -41.40
CA CYS A 8 -15.91 -12.73 -40.03
C CYS A 8 -16.56 -11.85 -38.95
N LEU A 9 -17.75 -12.23 -38.49
CA LEU A 9 -18.37 -11.70 -37.26
C LEU A 9 -17.52 -11.97 -36.00
N LEU A 10 -16.41 -12.70 -36.10
CA LEU A 10 -15.50 -13.02 -34.99
C LEU A 10 -14.50 -11.89 -34.66
N CYS A 11 -14.40 -10.83 -35.46
CA CYS A 11 -13.51 -9.70 -35.13
C CYS A 11 -14.16 -8.61 -34.26
N LYS A 12 -15.41 -8.78 -33.82
CA LYS A 12 -16.08 -7.86 -32.88
C LYS A 12 -15.89 -8.21 -31.40
N TYR A 13 -15.21 -9.30 -31.09
CA TYR A 13 -14.67 -9.57 -29.74
C TYR A 13 -13.23 -9.08 -29.65
N MET A 14 -13.04 -7.76 -29.84
CA MET A 14 -11.90 -7.11 -29.22
C MET A 14 -12.16 -7.22 -27.71
N LYS A 15 -11.39 -8.06 -27.00
CA LYS A 15 -11.35 -8.04 -25.53
C LYS A 15 -11.10 -6.58 -25.14
N GLU A 16 -12.08 -5.91 -24.53
CA GLU A 16 -11.77 -4.71 -23.77
C GLU A 16 -10.74 -5.13 -22.73
N GLU A 17 -9.52 -4.58 -22.82
CA GLU A 17 -8.52 -4.78 -21.76
C GLU A 17 -9.15 -4.25 -20.47
N THR A 18 -9.52 -5.17 -19.59
CA THR A 18 -10.06 -4.83 -18.28
C THR A 18 -8.90 -4.24 -17.49
N THR A 19 -9.01 -2.97 -17.09
CA THR A 19 -8.00 -2.32 -16.26
C THR A 19 -7.79 -3.11 -14.97
N LEU A 20 -6.59 -3.08 -14.39
CA LEU A 20 -6.32 -3.77 -13.12
C LEU A 20 -7.34 -3.37 -12.03
N SER A 21 -7.68 -2.08 -11.94
CA SER A 21 -8.70 -1.61 -10.98
C SER A 21 -10.08 -2.24 -11.21
N ALA A 22 -10.52 -2.38 -12.47
CA ALA A 22 -11.79 -3.03 -12.79
C ALA A 22 -11.75 -4.53 -12.48
N LEU A 23 -10.62 -5.19 -12.75
CA LEU A 23 -10.40 -6.59 -12.41
C LEU A 23 -10.47 -6.81 -10.90
N LEU A 24 -9.72 -6.02 -10.12
CA LEU A 24 -9.72 -6.10 -8.65
C LEU A 24 -11.10 -5.82 -8.08
N ARG A 25 -11.80 -4.79 -8.57
CA ARG A 25 -13.16 -4.46 -8.12
C ARG A 25 -14.14 -5.63 -8.33
N ARG A 26 -14.04 -6.33 -9.46
CA ARG A 26 -14.88 -7.51 -9.75
C ARG A 26 -14.62 -8.67 -8.79
N HIS A 27 -13.38 -8.82 -8.31
CA HIS A 27 -12.96 -9.91 -7.43
C HIS A 27 -12.88 -9.52 -5.94
N ARG A 28 -13.27 -8.29 -5.57
CA ARG A 28 -13.12 -7.72 -4.22
C ARG A 28 -13.59 -8.61 -3.07
N HIS A 29 -14.61 -9.44 -3.29
CA HIS A 29 -15.19 -10.33 -2.28
C HIS A 29 -14.45 -11.66 -2.11
N THR A 30 -13.43 -11.92 -2.92
CA THR A 30 -12.68 -13.19 -2.94
C THR A 30 -11.35 -13.12 -2.22
N PHE A 31 -10.86 -11.89 -1.95
CA PHE A 31 -9.60 -11.63 -1.28
C PHE A 31 -9.66 -12.03 0.19
N ALA A 32 -8.59 -12.67 0.67
CA ALA A 32 -8.41 -12.85 2.10
C ALA A 32 -8.05 -11.50 2.76
N PRO A 33 -8.37 -11.29 4.05
CA PRO A 33 -7.93 -10.12 4.79
C PRO A 33 -6.40 -9.98 4.75
N VAL A 34 -5.90 -8.74 4.60
CA VAL A 34 -4.47 -8.42 4.68
C VAL A 34 -3.96 -8.38 6.12
N LEU A 35 -4.86 -8.20 7.09
CA LEU A 35 -4.57 -8.11 8.51
C LEU A 35 -5.53 -9.03 9.29
N ASP A 36 -5.09 -9.55 10.44
CA ASP A 36 -5.93 -10.30 11.39
C ASP A 36 -6.77 -9.36 12.29
N ILE A 37 -7.34 -8.33 11.67
CA ILE A 37 -8.23 -7.35 12.31
C ILE A 37 -9.34 -6.96 11.34
N ASP A 38 -10.54 -6.70 11.87
CA ASP A 38 -11.64 -6.18 11.06
C ASP A 38 -11.49 -4.67 10.84
N LEU A 39 -11.06 -4.28 9.63
CA LEU A 39 -10.96 -2.87 9.21
C LEU A 39 -12.32 -2.17 9.07
N ASN A 40 -13.43 -2.88 9.23
CA ASN A 40 -14.77 -2.32 9.25
C ASN A 40 -15.38 -2.23 10.66
N ALA A 41 -14.62 -2.58 11.70
CA ALA A 41 -15.06 -2.41 13.08
C ALA A 41 -15.28 -0.92 13.45
N ASP A 42 -15.98 -0.68 14.55
CA ASP A 42 -16.28 0.67 15.06
C ASP A 42 -15.04 1.37 15.65
N GLY A 43 -14.00 0.61 16.04
CA GLY A 43 -12.73 1.13 16.55
C GLY A 43 -11.72 1.55 15.46
N VAL A 44 -12.17 1.73 14.22
CA VAL A 44 -11.35 2.14 13.07
C VAL A 44 -11.77 3.53 12.62
N CYS A 45 -10.81 4.42 12.35
CA CYS A 45 -11.09 5.77 11.87
C CYS A 45 -10.17 6.19 10.71
N LEU A 46 -10.59 7.21 9.96
CA LEU A 46 -9.75 7.86 8.96
C LEU A 46 -8.81 8.85 9.65
N LEU A 47 -7.51 8.79 9.35
CA LEU A 47 -6.53 9.78 9.78
C LEU A 47 -6.15 10.70 8.61
N ASP A 48 -6.19 12.02 8.86
CA ASP A 48 -5.78 13.07 7.91
C ASP A 48 -4.34 13.48 8.22
N PHE A 49 -3.43 13.16 7.31
CA PHE A 49 -2.00 13.47 7.43
C PHE A 49 -1.57 14.57 6.43
N SER A 50 -2.55 15.27 5.85
CA SER A 50 -2.34 16.46 5.06
C SER A 50 -1.91 17.65 5.93
N GLU A 51 -1.52 18.74 5.27
CA GLU A 51 -1.19 20.00 5.93
C GLU A 51 -2.34 20.61 6.73
N LYS A 52 -3.58 20.12 6.63
CA LYS A 52 -4.71 20.64 7.40
C LYS A 52 -4.67 20.22 8.87
N ASN A 53 -3.93 19.15 9.20
CA ASN A 53 -3.88 18.61 10.55
C ASN A 53 -3.05 19.50 11.49
N GLN A 54 -3.75 20.29 12.31
CA GLN A 54 -3.13 21.22 13.26
C GLN A 54 -2.26 20.53 14.30
N LEU A 55 -2.57 19.30 14.73
CA LEU A 55 -1.73 18.59 15.69
C LEU A 55 -0.37 18.27 15.08
N LEU A 56 -0.36 17.73 13.85
CA LEU A 56 0.88 17.35 13.15
C LEU A 56 1.73 18.57 12.78
N GLN A 57 1.12 19.72 12.48
CA GLN A 57 1.86 20.97 12.25
C GLN A 57 2.69 21.43 13.46
N HIS A 58 2.26 21.11 14.68
CA HIS A 58 2.92 21.50 15.93
C HIS A 58 3.70 20.35 16.58
N THR A 59 3.79 19.20 15.90
CA THR A 59 4.54 18.03 16.37
C THR A 59 5.92 18.05 15.71
N ASP A 60 6.98 17.77 16.48
CA ASP A 60 8.28 17.49 15.88
C ASP A 60 8.24 16.12 15.21
N LEU A 61 7.99 16.11 13.90
CA LEU A 61 7.93 14.88 13.14
C LEU A 61 9.30 14.23 12.97
N GLN A 62 10.44 14.89 13.21
CA GLN A 62 11.74 14.21 13.14
C GLN A 62 11.99 13.31 14.36
N ASP A 63 11.34 13.60 15.48
CA ASP A 63 11.30 12.74 16.66
C ASP A 63 10.19 11.68 16.50
N THR A 64 10.58 10.42 16.32
CA THR A 64 9.62 9.31 16.15
C THR A 64 8.79 9.06 17.41
N ASP A 65 9.30 9.32 18.61
CA ASP A 65 8.52 9.19 19.84
C ASP A 65 7.43 10.26 19.90
N ALA A 66 7.77 11.51 19.57
CA ALA A 66 6.81 12.61 19.49
C ALA A 66 5.74 12.36 18.41
N PHE A 67 6.14 11.87 17.24
CA PHE A 67 5.21 11.52 16.18
C PHE A 67 4.29 10.36 16.59
N ASN A 68 4.83 9.30 17.21
CA ASN A 68 4.04 8.18 17.70
C ASN A 68 3.00 8.63 18.74
N ALA A 69 3.38 9.54 19.66
CA ALA A 69 2.45 10.14 20.60
C ALA A 69 1.34 10.94 19.91
N ALA A 70 1.67 11.70 18.86
CA ALA A 70 0.67 12.44 18.08
C ALA A 70 -0.32 11.52 17.36
N VAL A 71 0.13 10.42 16.75
CA VAL A 71 -0.76 9.41 16.17
C VAL A 71 -1.70 8.83 17.23
N GLY A 72 -1.17 8.46 18.40
CA GLY A 72 -1.97 7.98 19.53
C GLY A 72 -3.04 8.99 19.97
N GLN A 73 -2.71 10.28 19.99
CA GLN A 73 -3.66 11.35 20.30
C GLN A 73 -4.77 11.47 19.23
N LEU A 74 -4.44 11.38 17.94
CA LEU A 74 -5.45 11.40 16.86
C LEU A 74 -6.44 10.23 16.97
N LEU A 75 -5.93 9.04 17.30
CA LEU A 75 -6.77 7.85 17.53
C LEU A 75 -7.66 8.03 18.75
N GLN A 76 -7.10 8.52 19.86
CA GLN A 76 -7.86 8.78 21.09
C GLN A 76 -8.98 9.80 20.89
N GLN A 77 -8.72 10.88 20.15
CA GLN A 77 -9.72 11.92 19.83
C GLN A 77 -10.92 11.36 19.06
N GLN A 78 -10.72 10.28 18.30
CA GLN A 78 -11.76 9.60 17.53
C GLN A 78 -12.27 8.32 18.21
N GLN A 79 -11.83 8.04 19.45
CA GLN A 79 -12.16 6.82 20.19
C GLN A 79 -11.83 5.53 19.41
N ALA A 80 -10.77 5.58 18.60
CA ALA A 80 -10.32 4.49 17.74
C ALA A 80 -9.03 3.85 18.27
N THR A 81 -8.78 2.62 17.84
CA THR A 81 -7.51 1.91 18.07
C THR A 81 -6.72 1.68 16.79
N ILE A 82 -7.37 1.86 15.63
CA ILE A 82 -6.78 1.67 14.30
C ILE A 82 -7.08 2.91 13.45
N GLY A 83 -6.06 3.42 12.79
CA GLY A 83 -6.18 4.50 11.81
C GLY A 83 -6.02 3.96 10.40
N VAL A 84 -6.74 4.49 9.42
CA VAL A 84 -6.54 4.19 8.00
C VAL A 84 -6.44 5.50 7.20
N GLY A 85 -5.78 5.48 6.05
CA GLY A 85 -5.80 6.62 5.12
C GLY A 85 -4.65 6.62 4.14
N GLY A 86 -4.61 7.64 3.28
CA GLY A 86 -3.38 8.01 2.57
C GLY A 86 -3.37 7.89 1.07
N TYR A 87 -4.22 7.06 0.46
CA TYR A 87 -4.12 6.85 -0.98
C TYR A 87 -4.33 8.15 -1.78
N LEU A 88 -3.29 8.55 -2.51
CA LEU A 88 -3.18 9.81 -3.24
C LEU A 88 -3.44 11.08 -2.40
N GLU A 89 -3.19 11.01 -1.10
CA GLU A 89 -3.15 12.14 -0.18
C GLU A 89 -1.82 12.89 -0.32
N ASP A 90 -1.86 14.23 -0.36
CA ASP A 90 -0.66 15.07 -0.26
C ASP A 90 -0.30 15.23 1.21
N ARG A 91 0.67 14.43 1.67
CA ARG A 91 0.96 14.25 3.08
C ARG A 91 2.10 15.14 3.56
N PHE A 92 1.80 15.94 4.57
CA PHE A 92 2.77 16.80 5.23
C PHE A 92 3.90 16.01 5.91
N ILE A 93 3.61 14.80 6.37
CA ILE A 93 4.52 13.97 7.15
C ILE A 93 5.81 13.57 6.43
N TYR A 94 5.84 13.52 5.08
CA TYR A 94 7.06 13.13 4.35
C TYR A 94 8.13 14.21 4.33
N ARG A 95 7.78 15.45 4.69
CA ARG A 95 8.75 16.56 4.87
C ARG A 95 9.71 16.32 6.04
N ARG A 96 9.49 15.26 6.84
CA ARG A 96 10.38 14.85 7.94
C ARG A 96 11.70 14.24 7.46
N SER A 97 11.76 13.67 6.25
CA SER A 97 12.95 12.97 5.74
C SER A 97 13.49 13.64 4.47
N ARG A 98 14.80 13.96 4.51
CA ARG A 98 15.53 14.48 3.35
C ARG A 98 15.59 13.49 2.19
N HIS A 99 15.27 12.20 2.42
CA HIS A 99 15.22 11.18 1.37
C HIS A 99 14.17 11.51 0.28
N PHE A 100 13.14 12.30 0.63
CA PHE A 100 12.04 12.67 -0.27
C PHE A 100 12.07 14.14 -0.73
N ASP A 101 13.07 14.91 -0.26
CA ASP A 101 13.29 16.28 -0.68
C ASP A 101 14.08 16.30 -2.00
N ALA A 102 13.38 16.49 -3.12
CA ALA A 102 14.03 16.95 -4.34
C ALA A 102 14.10 18.48 -4.33
N GLU A 103 15.19 19.06 -4.84
CA GLU A 103 15.46 20.52 -4.84
C GLU A 103 14.35 21.39 -5.49
N THR A 104 13.42 20.79 -6.24
CA THR A 104 12.37 21.52 -6.99
C THR A 104 10.93 21.08 -6.70
N GLN A 105 10.68 19.84 -6.26
CA GLN A 105 9.33 19.33 -5.96
C GLN A 105 9.37 18.22 -4.89
N SER A 106 8.83 18.49 -3.71
CA SER A 106 8.76 17.53 -2.59
C SER A 106 7.83 16.36 -2.94
N ARG A 107 8.28 15.12 -2.67
CA ARG A 107 7.50 13.89 -2.93
C ARG A 107 6.60 13.58 -1.74
N ASN A 108 5.38 14.10 -1.78
CA ASN A 108 4.41 13.99 -0.69
C ASN A 108 3.14 13.21 -1.06
N LEU A 109 2.95 12.87 -2.34
CA LEU A 109 1.77 12.15 -2.79
C LEU A 109 1.89 10.66 -2.45
N HIS A 110 1.18 10.19 -1.44
CA HIS A 110 1.26 8.80 -1.00
C HIS A 110 0.58 7.85 -1.99
N LEU A 111 1.25 6.75 -2.31
CA LEU A 111 0.84 5.79 -3.35
C LEU A 111 0.22 4.51 -2.78
N GLY A 112 0.23 4.36 -1.46
CA GLY A 112 -0.36 3.23 -0.74
C GLY A 112 -1.54 3.68 0.13
N VAL A 113 -1.95 2.77 1.01
CA VAL A 113 -2.78 3.06 2.18
C VAL A 113 -1.95 2.68 3.39
N ASP A 114 -1.95 3.55 4.39
CA ASP A 114 -1.39 3.22 5.68
C ASP A 114 -2.51 2.78 6.61
N VAL A 115 -2.27 1.66 7.29
CA VAL A 115 -3.06 1.22 8.42
C VAL A 115 -2.20 1.42 9.66
N TRP A 116 -2.59 2.33 10.54
CA TRP A 116 -1.92 2.67 11.79
C TRP A 116 -2.43 1.76 12.90
N LEU A 117 -1.58 0.85 13.38
CA LEU A 117 -1.92 -0.17 14.36
C LEU A 117 -0.68 -0.68 15.08
N ALA A 118 -0.86 -1.50 16.10
CA ALA A 118 0.23 -2.00 16.93
C ALA A 118 1.29 -2.80 16.14
N ALA A 119 2.56 -2.67 16.55
CA ALA A 119 3.62 -3.58 16.12
C ALA A 119 3.30 -5.02 16.55
N GLY A 120 3.79 -5.99 15.78
CA GLY A 120 3.50 -7.41 15.96
C GLY A 120 2.16 -7.87 15.38
N THR A 121 1.32 -6.96 14.85
CA THR A 121 0.11 -7.40 14.15
C THR A 121 0.47 -8.17 12.89
N ALA A 122 -0.15 -9.35 12.74
CA ALA A 122 0.10 -10.25 11.63
C ALA A 122 -0.42 -9.69 10.30
N VAL A 123 0.39 -9.85 9.26
CA VAL A 123 0.12 -9.44 7.87
C VAL A 123 0.01 -10.69 7.00
N PHE A 124 -0.99 -10.72 6.13
CA PHE A 124 -1.37 -11.87 5.31
C PHE A 124 -1.48 -11.50 3.84
N THR A 125 -1.28 -12.49 2.98
CA THR A 125 -1.46 -12.29 1.54
C THR A 125 -2.93 -12.45 1.12
N PRO A 126 -3.51 -11.51 0.33
CA PRO A 126 -4.93 -11.54 -0.03
C PRO A 126 -5.26 -12.57 -1.12
N LEU A 127 -4.25 -13.10 -1.81
CA LEU A 127 -4.34 -14.06 -2.91
C LEU A 127 -3.19 -15.06 -2.82
N ASP A 128 -3.25 -16.11 -3.63
CA ASP A 128 -2.04 -16.88 -3.91
C ASP A 128 -0.97 -15.95 -4.46
N ALA A 129 0.26 -16.16 -4.03
CA ALA A 129 1.34 -15.22 -4.24
C ALA A 129 2.68 -15.91 -4.42
N MET A 130 3.59 -15.22 -5.08
CA MET A 130 5.00 -15.56 -5.15
C MET A 130 5.81 -14.37 -4.65
N VAL A 131 6.85 -14.58 -3.86
CA VAL A 131 7.78 -13.53 -3.46
C VAL A 131 8.50 -13.01 -4.70
N HIS A 132 8.21 -11.78 -5.09
CA HIS A 132 8.92 -11.11 -6.18
C HIS A 132 10.30 -10.64 -5.71
N SER A 133 10.33 -9.91 -4.60
CA SER A 133 11.56 -9.45 -3.94
C SER A 133 11.25 -8.94 -2.54
N PHE A 134 12.30 -8.69 -1.77
CA PHE A 134 12.22 -8.12 -0.42
C PHE A 134 13.55 -7.42 -0.10
N GLN A 135 13.50 -6.43 0.78
CA GLN A 135 14.68 -5.65 1.18
C GLN A 135 14.45 -5.02 2.56
N ASP A 136 15.52 -4.81 3.31
CA ASP A 136 15.52 -3.91 4.47
C ASP A 136 15.95 -2.51 4.01
N ASN A 137 14.97 -1.62 3.79
CA ASN A 137 15.17 -0.25 3.34
C ASN A 137 15.45 0.65 4.57
N ASP A 138 16.57 0.38 5.26
CA ASP A 138 16.94 0.92 6.58
C ASP A 138 17.50 2.36 6.50
N ASN A 139 16.80 3.25 5.79
CA ASN A 139 17.04 4.69 5.84
C ASN A 139 15.98 5.36 6.74
N PHE A 140 16.33 6.47 7.36
CA PHE A 140 15.38 7.24 8.17
C PHE A 140 14.20 7.75 7.31
N GLY A 141 12.98 7.37 7.70
CA GLY A 141 11.75 7.73 7.00
C GLY A 141 11.46 6.89 5.76
N ASP A 142 12.29 5.91 5.43
CA ASP A 142 12.06 4.95 4.34
C ASP A 142 11.19 3.77 4.85
N TYR A 143 11.00 2.72 4.07
CA TYR A 143 10.09 1.63 4.41
C TYR A 143 10.57 0.72 5.54
N GLY A 144 11.88 0.63 5.82
CA GLY A 144 12.43 -0.47 6.60
C GLY A 144 12.20 -1.82 5.91
N PRO A 145 12.01 -2.92 6.67
CA PRO A 145 11.70 -4.24 6.12
C PRO A 145 10.47 -4.24 5.22
N THR A 146 10.69 -4.65 3.97
CA THR A 146 9.71 -4.58 2.89
C THR A 146 9.62 -5.91 2.17
N ILE A 147 8.39 -6.37 1.90
CA ILE A 147 8.13 -7.55 1.08
C ILE A 147 7.28 -7.13 -0.12
N ILE A 148 7.63 -7.62 -1.31
CA ILE A 148 6.86 -7.44 -2.54
C ILE A 148 6.41 -8.82 -3.04
N LEU A 149 5.10 -8.99 -3.16
CA LEU A 149 4.49 -10.21 -3.68
C LEU A 149 3.97 -9.99 -5.09
N GLN A 150 4.18 -10.97 -5.95
CA GLN A 150 3.56 -11.08 -7.27
C GLN A 150 2.30 -11.95 -7.18
N HIS A 151 1.26 -11.52 -7.88
CA HIS A 151 -0.02 -12.21 -8.00
C HIS A 151 -0.39 -12.38 -9.46
N GLU A 152 -1.21 -13.39 -9.76
CA GLU A 152 -1.86 -13.56 -11.04
C GLU A 152 -3.36 -13.70 -10.82
N LEU A 153 -4.16 -12.95 -11.58
CA LEU A 153 -5.61 -13.02 -11.55
C LEU A 153 -6.15 -12.92 -12.98
N GLU A 154 -6.82 -13.97 -13.46
CA GLU A 154 -7.31 -14.06 -14.85
C GLU A 154 -6.22 -13.77 -15.91
N GLY A 155 -4.99 -14.22 -15.67
CA GLY A 155 -3.84 -14.00 -16.56
C GLY A 155 -3.25 -12.58 -16.51
N VAL A 156 -3.75 -11.71 -15.63
CA VAL A 156 -3.15 -10.39 -15.35
C VAL A 156 -2.22 -10.52 -14.15
N THR A 157 -0.95 -10.17 -14.35
CA THR A 157 0.04 -10.09 -13.28
C THR A 157 0.01 -8.70 -12.64
N PHE A 158 0.10 -8.65 -11.31
CA PHE A 158 0.28 -7.43 -10.55
C PHE A 158 1.01 -7.73 -9.24
N TYR A 159 1.32 -6.71 -8.46
CA TYR A 159 2.12 -6.85 -7.26
C TYR A 159 1.49 -6.12 -6.08
N THR A 160 1.82 -6.58 -4.87
CA THR A 160 1.53 -5.88 -3.62
C THR A 160 2.81 -5.64 -2.83
N LEU A 161 2.97 -4.44 -2.29
CA LEU A 161 4.08 -4.03 -1.44
C LEU A 161 3.57 -3.88 -0.01
N TYR A 162 4.31 -4.46 0.93
CA TYR A 162 4.09 -4.40 2.36
C TYR A 162 5.33 -3.78 3.01
N GLY A 163 5.23 -2.52 3.43
CA GLY A 163 6.31 -1.78 4.10
C GLY A 163 6.15 -1.75 5.61
N HIS A 164 7.16 -1.22 6.31
CA HIS A 164 7.19 -1.04 7.77
C HIS A 164 7.00 -2.34 8.55
N LEU A 165 7.49 -3.45 7.99
CA LEU A 165 7.40 -4.77 8.61
C LEU A 165 8.48 -4.95 9.69
N SER A 166 8.35 -6.01 10.47
CA SER A 166 9.41 -6.42 11.40
C SER A 166 10.58 -7.03 10.63
N ARG A 167 11.82 -6.80 11.10
CA ARG A 167 13.01 -7.35 10.45
C ARG A 167 13.03 -8.88 10.49
N ALA A 168 12.42 -9.46 11.54
CA ALA A 168 12.22 -10.90 11.66
C ALA A 168 11.40 -11.47 10.49
N SER A 169 10.52 -10.69 9.86
CA SER A 169 9.69 -11.12 8.73
C SER A 169 10.48 -11.41 7.46
N LEU A 170 11.72 -10.90 7.34
CA LEU A 170 12.59 -11.19 6.20
C LEU A 170 13.39 -12.49 6.38
N LEU A 171 13.44 -13.04 7.59
CA LEU A 171 14.26 -14.22 7.89
C LEU A 171 13.71 -15.47 7.18
N GLY A 172 14.57 -16.11 6.40
CA GLY A 172 14.22 -17.33 5.67
C GLY A 172 13.37 -17.10 4.42
N LEU A 173 13.01 -15.84 4.10
CA LEU A 173 12.31 -15.51 2.88
C LEU A 173 13.23 -15.73 1.67
N GLN A 174 12.67 -16.27 0.58
CA GLN A 174 13.40 -16.49 -0.66
C GLN A 174 12.60 -15.93 -1.83
N GLN A 175 13.29 -15.32 -2.80
CA GLN A 175 12.67 -14.95 -4.06
C GLN A 175 12.12 -16.21 -4.74
N GLY A 176 10.90 -16.11 -5.29
CA GLY A 176 10.20 -17.25 -5.89
C GLY A 176 9.46 -18.15 -4.87
N GLN A 177 9.57 -17.88 -3.56
CA GLN A 177 8.79 -18.60 -2.57
C GLN A 177 7.29 -18.36 -2.77
N HIS A 178 6.50 -19.43 -2.69
CA HIS A 178 5.05 -19.34 -2.83
C HIS A 178 4.33 -19.23 -1.48
N PHE A 179 3.26 -18.45 -1.46
CA PHE A 179 2.29 -18.38 -0.38
C PHE A 179 0.89 -18.65 -0.92
N SER A 180 0.11 -19.46 -0.20
CA SER A 180 -1.31 -19.61 -0.48
C SER A 180 -2.08 -18.41 0.07
N LYS A 181 -3.23 -18.08 -0.55
CA LYS A 181 -4.15 -17.05 -0.07
C LYS A 181 -4.45 -17.18 1.42
N GLY A 182 -4.36 -16.07 2.16
CA GLY A 182 -4.61 -16.02 3.60
C GLY A 182 -3.46 -16.58 4.44
N THR A 183 -2.30 -16.87 3.85
CA THR A 183 -1.10 -17.23 4.62
C THR A 183 -0.50 -15.98 5.25
N LYS A 184 -0.07 -16.09 6.51
CA LYS A 184 0.70 -15.05 7.19
C LYS A 184 2.07 -14.93 6.52
N ILE A 185 2.44 -13.72 6.13
CA ILE A 185 3.70 -13.41 5.44
C ILE A 185 4.67 -12.61 6.31
N ALA A 186 4.14 -11.83 7.27
CA ALA A 186 4.94 -10.91 8.08
C ALA A 186 4.18 -10.45 9.34
N GLU A 187 4.83 -9.55 10.08
CA GLU A 187 4.22 -8.74 11.14
C GLU A 187 4.60 -7.28 10.96
N VAL A 188 3.76 -6.36 11.43
CA VAL A 188 4.08 -4.92 11.52
C VAL A 188 5.29 -4.73 12.44
N GLY A 189 6.27 -3.94 12.01
CA GLY A 189 7.51 -3.70 12.76
C GLY A 189 7.38 -2.58 13.80
N PRO A 190 8.07 -2.67 14.94
CA PRO A 190 8.26 -1.53 15.82
C PRO A 190 9.28 -0.55 15.23
N TYR A 191 9.27 0.70 15.68
CA TYR A 191 10.43 1.58 15.49
C TYR A 191 11.55 1.18 16.47
N PRO A 192 12.83 1.39 16.11
CA PRO A 192 13.31 2.07 14.91
C PRO A 192 13.32 1.20 13.64
N GLU A 193 13.17 -0.11 13.74
CA GLU A 193 13.48 -1.01 12.61
C GLU A 193 12.56 -0.85 11.39
N ASN A 194 11.34 -0.38 11.57
CA ASN A 194 10.39 -0.13 10.48
C ASN A 194 10.66 1.15 9.67
N GLY A 195 11.93 1.59 9.59
CA GLY A 195 12.31 2.85 8.93
C GLY A 195 12.06 4.10 9.80
N HIS A 196 12.05 3.95 11.12
CA HIS A 196 11.80 5.02 12.10
C HIS A 196 10.38 5.65 12.02
N TRP A 197 9.36 4.83 11.80
CA TRP A 197 7.96 5.28 11.78
C TRP A 197 7.18 4.85 13.02
N PRO A 198 6.17 5.62 13.50
CA PRO A 198 5.17 5.05 14.38
C PRO A 198 4.62 3.75 13.77
N PRO A 199 4.36 2.68 14.54
CA PRO A 199 3.98 1.39 13.97
C PRO A 199 2.73 1.48 13.09
N HIS A 200 2.86 0.99 11.86
CA HIS A 200 1.79 0.94 10.86
C HIS A 200 2.19 -0.02 9.73
N LEU A 201 1.22 -0.45 8.93
CA LEU A 201 1.44 -1.15 7.66
C LEU A 201 1.28 -0.14 6.52
N HIS A 202 2.28 -0.01 5.66
CA HIS A 202 2.09 0.57 4.32
C HIS A 202 1.72 -0.55 3.36
N PHE A 203 0.52 -0.49 2.77
CA PHE A 203 0.04 -1.45 1.78
C PHE A 203 -0.21 -0.77 0.44
N GLN A 204 0.43 -1.26 -0.62
CA GLN A 204 0.35 -0.66 -1.95
C GLN A 204 0.15 -1.72 -3.02
N ILE A 205 -0.69 -1.43 -4.01
CA ILE A 205 -0.88 -2.24 -5.22
C ILE A 205 -0.01 -1.63 -6.32
N ILE A 206 0.63 -2.47 -7.13
CA ILE A 206 1.51 -2.05 -8.22
C ILE A 206 1.14 -2.86 -9.47
N ALA A 207 0.80 -2.17 -10.56
CA ALA A 207 0.45 -2.80 -11.83
C ALA A 207 1.69 -3.36 -12.55
N ASP A 208 2.81 -2.65 -12.47
CA ASP A 208 4.06 -3.02 -13.14
C ASP A 208 5.27 -2.59 -12.29
N MET A 209 6.14 -3.55 -11.99
CA MET A 209 7.41 -3.34 -11.28
C MET A 209 8.48 -2.70 -12.17
N GLY A 210 8.37 -2.82 -13.49
CA GLY A 210 9.45 -2.51 -14.42
C GLY A 210 10.72 -3.28 -14.04
N ASN A 211 11.85 -2.57 -13.93
CA ASN A 211 13.14 -3.16 -13.53
C ASN A 211 13.43 -3.02 -12.03
N ARG A 212 12.42 -2.71 -11.20
CA ARG A 212 12.61 -2.49 -9.75
C ARG A 212 12.65 -3.79 -8.98
N TYR A 213 13.39 -3.78 -7.87
CA TYR A 213 13.61 -4.93 -7.01
C TYR A 213 13.81 -4.46 -5.58
N GLY A 214 13.17 -5.13 -4.60
CA GLY A 214 13.30 -4.81 -3.16
C GLY A 214 12.58 -3.54 -2.72
N ASP A 215 12.31 -2.63 -3.65
CA ASP A 215 11.72 -1.32 -3.40
C ASP A 215 10.84 -0.86 -4.59
N TYR A 216 9.85 -0.02 -4.30
CA TYR A 216 9.02 0.68 -5.26
C TYR A 216 8.57 2.04 -4.68
N PRO A 217 8.51 3.12 -5.48
CA PRO A 217 8.08 4.43 -4.98
C PRO A 217 6.80 4.35 -4.14
N GLY A 218 6.90 4.72 -2.86
CA GLY A 218 5.77 4.86 -1.94
C GLY A 218 5.14 6.24 -1.96
N VAL A 219 5.89 7.20 -2.50
CA VAL A 219 5.48 8.58 -2.67
C VAL A 219 5.87 9.08 -4.06
N ALA A 220 5.09 10.03 -4.57
CA ALA A 220 5.34 10.72 -5.81
C ALA A 220 5.20 12.24 -5.65
N THR A 221 5.56 12.96 -6.71
CA THR A 221 5.19 14.38 -6.82
C THR A 221 3.71 14.49 -7.23
N THR A 222 3.05 15.59 -6.85
CA THR A 222 1.66 15.86 -7.26
C THR A 222 1.51 15.96 -8.79
N ALA A 223 2.56 16.37 -9.51
CA ALA A 223 2.60 16.39 -10.97
C ALA A 223 2.51 14.99 -11.60
N GLU A 224 2.96 13.94 -10.89
CA GLU A 224 2.92 12.56 -11.36
C GLU A 224 1.64 11.81 -10.94
N ARG A 225 0.67 12.48 -10.30
CA ARG A 225 -0.57 11.87 -9.80
C ARG A 225 -1.28 11.01 -10.85
N ALA A 226 -1.48 11.54 -12.06
CA ALA A 226 -2.20 10.81 -13.11
C ALA A 226 -1.48 9.52 -13.53
N LYS A 227 -0.15 9.54 -13.58
CA LYS A 227 0.69 8.38 -13.88
C LYS A 227 0.60 7.34 -12.77
N TYR A 228 0.81 7.73 -11.53
CA TYR A 228 0.81 6.77 -10.42
C TYR A 228 -0.58 6.28 -10.04
N ALA A 229 -1.66 7.02 -10.31
CA ALA A 229 -3.01 6.49 -10.17
C ALA A 229 -3.30 5.31 -11.13
N GLN A 230 -2.55 5.20 -12.24
CA GLN A 230 -2.63 4.05 -13.15
C GLN A 230 -1.69 2.92 -12.73
N LEU A 231 -0.47 3.25 -12.30
CA LEU A 231 0.53 2.27 -11.89
C LEU A 231 0.27 1.69 -10.50
N CYS A 232 -0.39 2.44 -9.62
CA CYS A 232 -0.70 2.06 -8.25
C CYS A 232 -2.19 2.26 -7.99
N PRO A 233 -3.04 1.30 -8.35
CA PRO A 233 -4.48 1.37 -8.05
C PRO A 233 -4.78 1.51 -6.56
N ASP A 234 -5.97 2.02 -6.25
CA ASP A 234 -6.43 2.19 -4.87
C ASP A 234 -6.35 0.87 -4.07
N PRO A 235 -5.52 0.80 -3.01
CA PRO A 235 -5.39 -0.40 -2.19
C PRO A 235 -6.70 -0.82 -1.50
N ASN A 236 -7.67 0.09 -1.35
CA ASN A 236 -8.98 -0.23 -0.80
C ASN A 236 -9.81 -1.17 -1.70
N LEU A 237 -9.42 -1.36 -2.96
CA LEU A 237 -9.93 -2.43 -3.83
C LEU A 237 -9.67 -3.84 -3.26
N VAL A 238 -8.65 -3.97 -2.41
CA VAL A 238 -8.28 -5.21 -1.70
C VAL A 238 -8.60 -5.14 -0.21
N LEU A 239 -8.30 -4.00 0.45
CA LEU A 239 -8.51 -3.87 1.91
C LEU A 239 -10.00 -3.87 2.31
N ASN A 240 -10.89 -3.42 1.42
CA ASN A 240 -12.34 -3.41 1.64
C ASN A 240 -12.76 -2.72 2.96
N CYS A 241 -12.16 -1.57 3.27
CA CYS A 241 -12.42 -0.76 4.45
C CYS A 241 -13.44 0.35 4.13
N ARG A 242 -14.54 0.39 4.87
CA ARG A 242 -15.62 1.39 4.74
C ARG A 242 -15.21 2.81 5.15
N HIS A 243 -14.13 2.95 5.90
CA HIS A 243 -13.65 4.23 6.43
C HIS A 243 -12.72 4.95 5.45
N LEU A 244 -12.20 4.24 4.44
CA LEU A 244 -11.45 4.82 3.33
C LEU A 244 -12.41 5.37 2.26
N PRO A 245 -11.97 6.36 1.45
CA PRO A 245 -12.74 6.84 0.32
C PRO A 245 -13.17 5.69 -0.63
N PRO A 246 -14.34 5.82 -1.28
CA PRO A 246 -14.82 4.80 -2.21
C PRO A 246 -13.99 4.75 -3.51
N CYS A 247 -13.71 3.54 -3.99
CA CYS A 247 -12.95 3.27 -5.22
C CYS A 247 -13.80 3.24 -6.49
#